data_AF-A0A8A2WKU6-F1
#
_entry.id   AF-A0A8A2WKU6-F1
#
_cell.length_a   1.000
_cell.length_b   1.000
_cell.length_c   1.000
_cell.angle_alpha   90.00
_cell.angle_beta   90.00
_cell.angle_gamma   90.00
#
_symmetry.space_group_name_H-M   'P 1'
#
loop_
_entity.id
_entity.type
_entity.pdbx_description
1 polymer ?
#
loop_
_entity_poly.entity_id
_entity_poly.type
_entity_poly.pdbx_seq_one_letter_code
_entity_poly.pdbx_strand_id
1 'polypeptide(L)' 'MSLSGCTAKTKIEYLYPPQAFLVQCERSEFSGTTYGDAIEYLVKVMGERDLCAGQIDSIREWQARTKQGFK' A
#
# COMPACT_ATOMS: atom_id res chain seq x y z
N MET A 1 -18.15 -48.33 10.97
CA MET A 1 -18.58 -46.94 10.78
C MET A 1 -17.45 -46.22 10.07
N SER A 2 -17.60 -45.94 8.78
CA SER A 2 -16.55 -45.30 7.97
C SER A 2 -16.56 -43.80 8.27
N LEU A 3 -15.47 -43.28 8.84
CA LEU A 3 -15.26 -41.85 8.97
C LEU A 3 -14.88 -41.33 7.59
N SER A 4 -15.90 -40.95 6.82
CA SER A 4 -15.74 -40.23 5.56
C SER A 4 -14.98 -38.93 5.83
N GLY A 5 -13.67 -38.94 5.58
CA GLY A 5 -12.84 -37.75 5.70
C GLY A 5 -13.36 -36.67 4.78
N CYS A 6 -13.70 -35.52 5.34
CA CYS A 6 -14.10 -34.34 4.59
C CYS A 6 -12.94 -33.88 3.70
N THR A 7 -13.00 -34.19 2.40
CA THR A 7 -12.23 -33.49 1.37
C THR A 7 -12.87 -32.11 1.13
N ALA A 8 -12.88 -31.27 2.16
CA ALA A 8 -13.24 -29.87 1.99
C ALA A 8 -12.07 -29.19 1.30
N LYS A 9 -12.20 -28.92 -0.01
CA LYS A 9 -11.23 -28.10 -0.73
C LYS A 9 -11.17 -26.73 -0.06
N THR A 10 -10.05 -26.43 0.58
CA THR A 10 -9.79 -25.14 1.22
C THR A 10 -9.79 -24.07 0.12
N LYS A 11 -10.81 -23.21 0.10
CA LYS A 11 -10.84 -22.04 -0.76
C LYS A 11 -9.94 -20.98 -0.13
N ILE A 12 -8.77 -20.74 -0.72
CA ILE A 12 -7.90 -19.64 -0.33
C ILE A 12 -8.50 -18.36 -0.93
N GLU A 13 -8.93 -17.45 -0.06
CA GLU A 13 -9.39 -16.12 -0.46
C GLU A 13 -8.32 -15.11 -0.06
N TYR A 14 -7.78 -14.41 -1.05
CA TYR A 14 -6.78 -13.38 -0.83
C TYR A 14 -7.46 -12.10 -0.38
N LEU A 15 -7.14 -11.64 0.83
CA LEU A 15 -7.54 -10.34 1.35
C LEU A 15 -6.60 -9.28 0.80
N TYR A 16 -7.16 -8.26 0.16
CA TYR A 16 -6.43 -7.11 -0.35
C TYR A 16 -6.79 -5.86 0.46
N PRO A 17 -5.85 -4.92 0.64
CA PRO A 17 -6.17 -3.63 1.22
C PRO A 17 -7.15 -2.85 0.32
N PRO A 18 -7.82 -1.82 0.86
CA PRO A 18 -8.56 -0.86 0.08
C PRO A 18 -7.74 -0.37 -1.12
N GLN A 19 -8.39 -0.31 -2.28
CA GLN A 19 -7.77 -0.03 -3.57
C GLN A 19 -7.12 1.35 -3.61
N ALA A 20 -7.65 2.30 -2.84
CA ALA A 20 -7.07 3.62 -2.67
C ALA A 20 -5.65 3.61 -2.10
N PHE A 21 -5.24 2.56 -1.37
CA PHE A 21 -3.88 2.43 -0.82
C PHE A 21 -2.88 1.82 -1.82
N LEU A 22 -3.38 1.21 -2.90
CA LEU A 22 -2.57 0.53 -3.91
C LEU A 22 -2.32 1.40 -5.15
N VAL A 23 -2.75 2.66 -5.12
CA VAL A 23 -2.40 3.63 -6.16
C VAL A 23 -0.88 3.78 -6.19
N GLN A 24 -0.29 3.80 -7.38
CA GLN A 24 1.15 3.99 -7.50
C GLN A 24 1.54 5.37 -6.96
N CYS A 25 2.61 5.39 -6.16
CA CYS A 25 3.17 6.65 -5.67
C CYS A 25 3.72 7.47 -6.85
N GLU A 26 3.41 8.77 -6.84
CA GLU A 26 3.97 9.71 -7.80
C GLU A 26 5.49 9.78 -7.65
N ARG A 27 6.17 9.88 -8.78
CA ARG A 27 7.62 10.02 -8.87
C ARG A 27 7.93 10.96 -10.01
N SER A 28 7.91 12.24 -9.73
CA SER A 28 8.27 13.22 -10.75
C SER A 28 9.74 13.13 -11.11
N GLU A 29 10.05 13.35 -12.39
CA GLU A 29 11.43 13.47 -12.85
C GLU A 29 11.94 14.90 -12.64
N PHE A 30 13.25 15.05 -12.42
CA PHE A 30 13.90 16.34 -12.37
C PHE A 30 14.26 16.81 -13.78
N SER A 31 13.73 17.96 -14.19
CA SER A 31 14.02 18.59 -15.49
C SER A 31 14.61 19.99 -15.36
N GLY A 32 15.04 20.37 -14.16
CA GLY A 32 15.59 21.70 -13.87
C GLY A 32 17.03 21.87 -14.39
N THR A 33 17.41 23.13 -14.58
CA THR A 33 18.76 23.52 -15.03
C THR A 33 19.45 24.46 -14.05
N THR A 34 18.72 25.00 -13.07
CA THR A 34 19.24 25.92 -12.07
C THR A 34 19.16 25.33 -10.66
N TYR A 35 19.89 25.95 -9.73
CA TYR A 35 19.75 25.63 -8.30
C TYR A 35 18.34 25.94 -7.77
N GLY A 36 17.68 26.98 -8.29
CA GLY A 36 16.30 27.31 -7.94
C GLY A 36 15.35 26.18 -8.29
N ASP A 37 15.47 25.64 -9.51
CA ASP A 37 14.66 24.51 -9.97
C ASP A 37 14.86 23.27 -9.09
N ALA A 38 16.08 23.06 -8.59
CA ALA A 38 16.40 21.96 -7.69
C ALA A 38 15.68 22.09 -6.33
N ILE A 39 15.60 23.31 -5.79
CA ILE A 39 14.87 23.58 -4.53
C ILE A 39 13.36 23.39 -4.72
N GLU A 40 12.80 23.90 -5.81
CA GLU A 40 11.37 23.71 -6.13
C GLU A 40 11.04 22.23 -6.32
N TYR A 41 11.87 21.51 -7.07
CA TYR A 41 11.75 20.07 -7.25
C TYR A 41 11.85 19.31 -5.92
N LEU A 42 12.76 19.71 -5.02
CA LEU A 42 12.89 19.13 -3.68
C LEU A 42 11.58 19.24 -2.89
N VAL A 43 10.93 20.41 -2.89
CA VAL A 43 9.62 20.60 -2.23
C VAL A 43 8.58 19.66 -2.82
N LYS A 44 8.54 19.54 -4.15
CA LYS A 44 7.61 18.65 -4.86
C LYS A 44 7.81 17.18 -4.44
N VAL A 45 9.02 16.64 -4.55
CA VAL A 45 9.28 15.22 -4.24
C VAL A 45 9.16 14.90 -2.75
N MET A 46 9.36 15.88 -1.86
CA MET A 46 9.04 15.72 -0.45
C MET A 46 7.54 15.51 -0.24
N GLY A 47 6.68 16.29 -0.92
CA GLY A 47 5.23 16.10 -0.88
C GLY A 47 4.79 14.73 -1.43
N GLU A 48 5.33 14.34 -2.59
CA GLU A 48 5.08 13.02 -3.19
C GLU A 48 5.48 11.88 -2.24
N ARG A 49 6.65 12.00 -1.60
CA ARG A 49 7.14 11.03 -0.62
C ARG A 49 6.22 10.94 0.60
N ASP A 50 5.79 12.06 1.15
CA ASP A 50 5.00 12.07 2.38
C ASP A 50 3.60 11.49 2.13
N LEU A 51 2.99 11.75 0.96
CA LEU A 51 1.76 11.10 0.52
C LEU A 51 1.93 9.58 0.36
N CYS A 52 3.01 9.15 -0.31
CA CYS A 52 3.33 7.74 -0.48
C CYS A 52 3.54 7.04 0.88
N ALA A 53 4.25 7.68 1.81
CA ALA A 53 4.46 7.15 3.15
C ALA A 53 3.13 6.94 3.89
N GLY A 54 2.19 7.89 3.81
CA GLY A 54 0.85 7.76 4.40
C GLY A 54 0.03 6.59 3.82
N GLN A 55 0.17 6.30 2.52
CA GLN A 55 -0.45 5.12 1.90
C GLN A 55 0.12 3.82 2.50
N ILE A 56 1.44 3.74 2.68
CA ILE A 56 2.08 2.57 3.29
C ILE A 56 1.64 2.40 4.75
N ASP A 57 1.53 3.48 5.51
CA ASP A 57 1.03 3.41 6.89
C ASP A 57 -0.42 2.91 6.94
N SER A 58 -1.27 3.37 6.03
CA SER A 58 -2.65 2.87 5.88
C SER A 58 -2.69 1.36 5.57
N ILE A 59 -1.77 0.85 4.74
CA ILE A 59 -1.63 -0.59 4.48
C ILE A 59 -1.22 -1.33 5.76
N ARG A 60 -0.24 -0.81 6.51
CA ARG A 60 0.23 -1.43 7.75
C ARG A 60 -0.88 -1.51 8.80
N GLU A 61 -1.64 -0.43 8.96
CA GLU A 61 -2.80 -0.38 9.86
C GLU A 61 -3.89 -1.36 9.42
N TRP A 62 -4.20 -1.41 8.12
CA TRP A 62 -5.16 -2.38 7.58
C TRP A 62 -4.69 -3.83 7.83
N GLN A 63 -3.40 -4.13 7.63
CA GLN A 63 -2.84 -5.45 7.92
C GLN A 63 -2.94 -5.79 9.41
N ALA A 64 -2.65 -4.83 10.30
CA ALA A 64 -2.75 -5.03 11.74
C ALA A 64 -4.19 -5.34 12.17
N ARG A 65 -5.17 -4.59 11.67
CA ARG A 65 -6.61 -4.83 11.91
C ARG A 65 -7.07 -6.18 11.36
N THR A 66 -6.64 -6.53 10.15
CA THR A 66 -7.01 -7.80 9.50
C THR A 66 -6.46 -9.00 10.28
N LYS A 67 -5.23 -8.92 10.80
CA LYS A 67 -4.61 -9.97 11.63
C LYS A 67 -5.32 -10.18 12.97
N GLN A 68 -5.90 -9.13 13.55
CA GLN A 68 -6.64 -9.21 14.81
C GLN A 68 -8.05 -9.81 14.66
N GLY A 69 -8.44 -10.18 13.44
CA GLY A 69 -9.81 -10.55 13.09
C GLY A 69 -10.64 -9.28 12.87
N PHE A 70 -11.24 -9.15 11.70
CA PHE A 70 -12.29 -8.16 11.50
C PHE A 70 -13.38 -8.41 12.56
N LYS A 71 -13.54 -7.48 13.51
CA LYS A 71 -14.77 -7.42 14.33
C LYS A 71 -15.93 -7.01 13.45
#